data_AF-A0A6L6WU49-F1
#
_entry.id   AF-A0A6L6WU49-F1
#
_cell.length_a   1.000
_cell.length_b   1.000
_cell.length_c   1.000
_cell.angle_alpha   90.00
_cell.angle_beta   90.00
_cell.angle_gamma   90.00
#
_symmetry.space_group_name_H-M   'P 1'
#
loop_
_entity.id
_entity.type
_entity.pdbx_description
1 polymer ?
#
loop_
_entity_poly.entity_id
_entity_poly.type
_entity_poly.pdbx_seq_one_letter_code
_entity_poly.pdbx_strand_id
1 'polypeptide(L)'
;MTAIDWGSVPTWFSAVGTTGSLLATAGIIVRDRRKDQRTDAARVACWIEAAVAHEIFDRDEVDDDATDLEAYRFLRVHNTADRPVFDLSALIGPDSNAVYRRHYLAHVVPAGKQVTFTVPCEQHSSGSLPPSRPAAVEFRDVERTIWVYDLEAGTLHRRRERRVRSWLRIQRRFVSEFGWKAFNLRFRRRVALPKRPDWRG
;
A
#
# COMPACT_ATOMS: atom_id res chain seq x y z
N MET A 1 -34.53 43.47 39.89
CA MET A 1 -33.56 43.33 38.79
C MET A 1 -32.48 42.36 39.26
N THR A 2 -32.51 41.11 38.80
CA THR A 2 -31.54 40.08 39.18
C THR A 2 -30.24 40.32 38.41
N ALA A 3 -29.16 40.65 39.12
CA ALA A 3 -27.84 40.81 38.54
C ALA A 3 -27.40 39.49 37.89
N ILE A 4 -26.96 39.56 36.63
CA ILE A 4 -26.38 38.42 35.93
C ILE A 4 -25.05 38.09 36.62
N ASP A 5 -24.97 36.91 37.24
CA ASP A 5 -23.76 36.38 37.84
C ASP A 5 -22.86 35.81 36.72
N TRP A 6 -21.79 36.54 36.40
CA TRP A 6 -20.83 36.16 35.35
C TRP A 6 -19.80 35.13 35.84
N GLY A 7 -19.92 34.66 37.08
CA GLY A 7 -18.96 33.76 37.71
C GLY A 7 -17.63 34.47 38.00
N SER A 8 -16.88 33.94 38.97
CA SER A 8 -15.56 34.49 39.31
C SER A 8 -14.52 34.10 38.24
N VAL A 9 -13.58 34.99 37.93
CA VAL A 9 -12.46 34.75 36.99
C VAL A 9 -11.73 33.41 37.27
N PRO A 10 -11.49 32.99 38.53
CA PRO A 10 -10.92 31.66 38.83
C PRO A 10 -11.76 30.47 38.32
N THR A 11 -13.08 30.61 38.26
CA THR A 11 -14.00 29.56 37.78
C THR A 11 -13.84 29.34 36.27
N TRP A 12 -13.60 30.41 35.51
CA TRP A 12 -13.33 30.34 34.07
C TRP A 12 -12.02 29.61 33.76
N PHE A 13 -10.93 29.92 34.48
CA PHE A 13 -9.65 29.23 34.31
C PHE A 13 -9.72 27.75 34.66
N SER A 14 -10.48 27.40 35.71
CA SER A 14 -10.69 26.00 36.10
C SER A 14 -11.48 25.22 35.03
N ALA A 15 -12.50 25.84 34.43
CA ALA A 15 -13.27 25.24 33.34
C ALA A 15 -12.44 25.06 32.06
N VAL A 16 -11.61 26.04 31.70
CA VAL A 16 -10.70 25.95 30.54
C VAL A 16 -9.62 24.89 30.77
N GLY A 17 -9.04 24.82 31.97
CA GLY A 17 -8.05 23.80 32.32
C GLY A 17 -8.60 22.38 32.23
N THR A 18 -9.81 22.17 32.77
CA THR A 18 -10.49 20.86 32.70
C THR A 18 -10.79 20.47 31.24
N THR A 19 -11.34 21.39 30.46
CA THR A 19 -11.63 21.17 29.02
C THR A 19 -10.36 20.85 28.23
N GLY A 20 -9.27 21.59 28.48
CA GLY A 20 -7.97 21.35 27.86
C GLY A 20 -7.41 19.97 28.19
N SER A 21 -7.50 19.54 29.45
CA SER A 21 -7.03 18.21 29.88
C SER A 21 -7.82 17.06 29.22
N LEU A 22 -9.14 17.22 29.06
CA LEU A 22 -10.00 16.25 28.37
C LEU A 22 -9.64 16.14 26.89
N LEU A 23 -9.45 17.28 26.22
CA LEU A 23 -9.04 17.31 24.81
C LEU A 23 -7.65 16.69 24.60
N ALA A 24 -6.71 16.97 25.49
CA ALA A 24 -5.38 16.37 25.44
C ALA A 24 -5.44 14.84 25.60
N THR A 25 -6.22 14.36 26.57
CA THR A 25 -6.42 12.93 26.83
C THR A 25 -7.06 12.24 25.63
N ALA A 26 -8.14 12.81 25.08
CA ALA A 26 -8.78 12.31 23.86
C ALA A 26 -7.79 12.28 22.67
N GLY A 27 -6.96 13.31 22.53
CA GLY A 27 -5.93 13.40 21.50
C GLY A 27 -4.89 12.28 21.59
N ILE A 28 -4.45 11.92 22.81
CA ILE A 28 -3.51 10.81 23.05
C ILE A 28 -4.14 9.48 22.65
N ILE A 29 -5.38 9.20 23.06
CA ILE A 29 -6.09 7.96 22.74
C ILE A 29 -6.23 7.79 21.21
N VAL A 30 -6.61 8.86 20.50
CA VAL A 30 -6.73 8.82 19.04
C VAL A 30 -5.38 8.60 18.37
N ARG A 31 -4.31 9.20 18.90
CA ARG A 31 -2.95 9.01 18.36
C ARG A 31 -2.49 7.57 18.54
N ASP A 32 -2.72 6.97 19.70
CA ASP A 32 -2.27 5.62 20.01
C ASP A 32 -2.99 4.58 19.16
N ARG A 33 -4.32 4.69 19.06
CA ARG A 33 -5.13 3.85 18.14
C ARG A 33 -4.63 3.90 16.70
N ARG A 34 -4.24 5.08 16.20
CA ARG A 34 -3.69 5.21 14.84
C ARG A 34 -2.33 4.53 14.66
N LYS A 35 -1.54 4.46 15.73
CA LYS A 35 -0.25 3.77 15.72
C LYS A 35 -0.48 2.26 15.71
N ASP A 36 -1.38 1.76 16.54
CA ASP A 36 -1.73 0.34 16.60
C ASP A 36 -2.30 -0.14 15.26
N GLN A 37 -3.20 0.62 14.65
CA GLN A 37 -3.73 0.35 13.30
C GLN A 37 -2.61 0.20 12.26
N ARG A 38 -1.61 1.09 12.32
CA ARG A 38 -0.49 1.04 11.37
C ARG A 38 0.39 -0.18 11.62
N THR A 39 0.67 -0.48 12.88
CA THR A 39 1.47 -1.65 13.26
C THR A 39 0.78 -2.94 12.82
N ASP A 40 -0.53 -3.04 13.01
CA ASP A 40 -1.33 -4.18 12.59
C ASP A 40 -1.34 -4.34 11.06
N ALA A 41 -1.62 -3.26 10.33
CA ALA A 41 -1.56 -3.29 8.87
C ALA A 41 -0.16 -3.59 8.31
N ALA A 42 0.91 -3.22 9.03
CA ALA A 42 2.29 -3.55 8.65
C ALA A 42 2.63 -5.05 8.79
N ARG A 43 1.78 -5.84 9.47
CA ARG A 43 1.88 -7.31 9.52
C ARG A 43 1.35 -7.99 8.24
N VAL A 44 0.81 -7.23 7.30
CA VAL A 44 0.46 -7.73 5.96
C VAL A 44 1.67 -7.53 5.05
N ALA A 45 2.35 -8.63 4.72
CA ALA A 45 3.48 -8.63 3.81
C ALA A 45 3.03 -8.96 2.39
N CYS A 46 3.49 -8.19 1.41
CA CYS A 46 3.22 -8.42 -0.01
C CYS A 46 4.52 -8.44 -0.80
N TRP A 47 4.69 -9.40 -1.70
CA TRP A 47 5.85 -9.45 -2.59
C TRP A 47 5.51 -10.13 -3.92
N ILE A 48 6.27 -9.78 -4.95
CA ILE A 48 6.15 -10.37 -6.28
C ILE A 48 7.23 -11.43 -6.42
N GLU A 49 6.83 -12.64 -6.79
CA GLU A 49 7.77 -13.64 -7.27
C GLU A 49 7.93 -13.46 -8.79
N ALA A 50 9.18 -13.41 -9.24
CA ALA A 50 9.47 -13.45 -10.66
C ALA A 50 8.97 -14.81 -11.18
N ALA A 51 7.93 -14.79 -12.02
CA ALA A 51 7.61 -15.96 -12.80
C ALA A 51 8.82 -16.21 -13.71
N VAL A 52 9.40 -17.40 -13.59
CA VAL A 52 10.32 -17.92 -14.61
C VAL A 52 9.45 -18.08 -15.85
N ALA A 53 9.69 -17.25 -16.87
CA ALA A 53 8.95 -17.28 -18.15
C ALA A 53 9.32 -18.50 -19.02
N HIS A 54 9.83 -19.57 -18.43
CA HIS A 54 10.17 -20.80 -19.13
C HIS A 54 9.23 -21.91 -18.67
N GLU A 55 8.78 -22.71 -19.63
CA GLU A 55 8.09 -24.01 -19.46
C GLU A 55 6.56 -24.00 -19.33
N ILE A 56 5.85 -23.27 -20.20
CA ILE A 56 4.45 -23.65 -20.54
C ILE A 56 4.29 -24.05 -22.02
N PHE A 57 5.28 -23.83 -22.88
CA PHE A 57 5.22 -24.28 -24.27
C PHE A 57 6.32 -25.30 -24.57
N ASP A 58 6.05 -26.56 -24.21
CA ASP A 58 6.48 -27.71 -25.00
C ASP A 58 5.51 -27.76 -26.20
N ARG A 59 5.81 -26.98 -27.26
CA ARG A 59 4.98 -27.00 -28.46
C ARG A 59 5.84 -26.80 -29.69
N ASP A 60 6.17 -27.93 -30.32
CA ASP A 60 6.80 -28.08 -31.65
C ASP A 60 5.94 -27.54 -32.82
N GLU A 61 5.09 -26.54 -32.59
CA GLU A 61 4.27 -25.88 -33.62
C GLU A 61 4.11 -24.41 -33.23
N VAL A 62 4.96 -23.55 -33.80
CA VAL A 62 4.76 -22.09 -33.76
C VAL A 62 4.65 -21.63 -35.20
N ASP A 63 3.41 -21.43 -35.64
CA ASP A 63 3.08 -20.47 -36.68
C ASP A 63 3.55 -19.08 -36.21
N ASP A 64 4.16 -18.32 -37.13
CA ASP A 64 4.88 -17.06 -36.93
C ASP A 64 3.97 -15.86 -36.55
N ASP A 65 2.77 -16.12 -36.02
CA ASP A 65 1.84 -15.09 -35.59
C ASP A 65 2.09 -14.80 -34.11
N ALA A 66 2.83 -13.70 -33.87
CA ALA A 66 3.29 -13.21 -32.59
C ALA A 66 2.16 -13.16 -31.55
N THR A 67 1.98 -14.28 -30.84
CA THR A 67 0.96 -14.39 -29.83
C THR A 67 1.43 -13.56 -28.64
N ASP A 68 0.63 -12.55 -28.28
CA ASP A 68 0.75 -11.77 -27.06
C ASP A 68 0.88 -12.71 -25.86
N LEU A 69 2.12 -13.09 -25.52
CA LEU A 69 2.42 -13.84 -24.31
C LEU A 69 2.16 -12.91 -23.13
N GLU A 70 0.94 -12.97 -22.61
CA GLU A 70 0.54 -12.33 -21.37
C GLU A 70 1.52 -12.78 -20.28
N ALA A 71 2.43 -11.88 -19.89
CA ALA A 71 3.42 -12.19 -18.89
C ALA A 71 2.71 -12.21 -17.54
N TYR A 72 2.43 -13.37 -16.98
CA TYR A 72 1.85 -13.47 -15.65
C TYR A 72 2.92 -13.32 -14.56
N ARG A 73 2.57 -12.72 -13.43
CA ARG A 73 3.40 -12.71 -12.22
C ARG A 73 2.64 -13.22 -11.02
N PHE A 74 3.35 -13.90 -10.13
CA PHE A 74 2.79 -14.36 -8.87
C PHE A 74 2.95 -13.29 -7.81
N LEU A 75 1.84 -12.73 -7.36
CA LEU A 75 1.78 -11.85 -6.19
C LEU A 75 1.44 -12.69 -4.97
N ARG A 76 2.34 -12.72 -3.99
CA ARG A 76 2.09 -13.34 -2.70
C ARG A 76 1.71 -12.31 -1.66
N VAL A 77 0.70 -12.64 -0.89
CA VAL A 77 0.23 -11.86 0.25
C VAL A 77 0.18 -12.76 1.46
N HIS A 78 0.85 -12.35 2.54
CA HIS A 78 0.84 -13.04 3.82
C HIS A 78 0.30 -12.10 4.89
N ASN A 79 -0.88 -12.44 5.41
CA ASN A 79 -1.47 -11.72 6.52
C ASN A 79 -1.02 -12.35 7.85
N THR A 80 -0.01 -11.77 8.49
CA THR A 80 0.42 -12.18 9.85
C THR A 80 -0.27 -11.39 10.96
N ALA A 81 -1.25 -10.55 10.62
CA ALA A 81 -2.07 -9.88 11.62
C ALA A 81 -3.02 -10.87 12.30
N ASP A 82 -3.48 -10.49 13.50
CA ASP A 82 -4.46 -11.28 14.26
C ASP A 82 -5.89 -11.10 13.72
N ARG A 83 -6.04 -10.35 12.63
CA ARG A 83 -7.31 -9.93 12.05
C ARG A 83 -7.31 -10.14 10.53
N PRO A 84 -8.48 -10.42 9.92
CA PRO A 84 -8.59 -10.50 8.47
C PRO A 84 -8.43 -9.12 7.82
N VAL A 85 -7.99 -9.12 6.56
CA VAL A 85 -8.03 -7.94 5.69
C VAL A 85 -8.99 -8.16 4.53
N PHE A 86 -9.54 -7.07 4.01
CA PHE A 86 -10.65 -7.07 3.07
C PHE A 86 -10.30 -6.35 1.76
N ASP A 87 -11.06 -6.64 0.71
CA ASP A 87 -11.04 -5.95 -0.58
C ASP A 87 -9.62 -5.78 -1.16
N LEU A 88 -8.87 -6.88 -1.15
CA LEU A 88 -7.50 -6.94 -1.64
C LEU A 88 -7.47 -6.71 -3.15
N SER A 89 -6.65 -5.76 -3.60
CA SER A 89 -6.48 -5.44 -5.01
C SER A 89 -5.03 -5.11 -5.34
N ALA A 90 -4.54 -5.54 -6.50
CA ALA A 90 -3.29 -5.05 -7.07
C ALA A 90 -3.52 -3.76 -7.85
N LEU A 91 -2.59 -2.82 -7.74
CA LEU A 91 -2.50 -1.64 -8.59
C LEU A 91 -1.45 -1.91 -9.67
N ILE A 92 -1.90 -2.08 -10.90
CA ILE A 92 -1.06 -2.42 -12.06
C ILE A 92 -0.84 -1.16 -12.88
N GLY A 93 0.42 -0.88 -13.22
CA GLY A 93 0.77 0.26 -14.05
C GLY A 93 2.14 0.87 -13.71
N PRO A 94 2.40 2.11 -14.15
CA PRO A 94 1.52 2.90 -15.00
C PRO A 94 1.34 2.26 -16.39
N ASP A 95 0.17 2.45 -16.99
CA ASP A 95 -0.03 2.23 -18.44
C ASP A 95 0.50 3.42 -19.26
N SER A 96 0.33 3.37 -20.58
CA SER A 96 0.71 4.46 -21.50
C SER A 96 0.09 5.82 -21.15
N ASN A 97 -1.02 5.85 -20.41
CA ASN A 97 -1.70 7.07 -19.96
C ASN A 97 -1.31 7.50 -18.54
N ALA A 98 -0.30 6.87 -17.93
CA ALA A 98 0.10 7.06 -16.55
C ALA A 98 -1.03 6.74 -15.55
N VAL A 99 -1.95 5.85 -15.91
CA VAL A 99 -3.06 5.40 -15.07
C VAL A 99 -2.69 4.05 -14.44
N TYR A 100 -3.08 3.89 -13.17
CA TYR A 100 -3.03 2.60 -12.50
C TYR A 100 -4.40 1.94 -12.61
N ARG A 101 -4.41 0.72 -13.14
CA ARG A 101 -5.59 -0.13 -13.15
C ARG A 101 -5.65 -0.93 -11.85
N ARG A 102 -6.84 -1.00 -11.26
CA ARG A 102 -7.08 -1.83 -10.08
C ARG A 102 -7.49 -3.22 -10.56
N HIS A 103 -6.72 -4.23 -10.18
CA HIS A 103 -7.05 -5.63 -10.40
C HIS A 103 -7.45 -6.25 -9.07
N TYR A 104 -8.70 -6.65 -8.96
CA TYR A 104 -9.23 -7.25 -7.74
C TYR A 104 -8.68 -8.66 -7.54
N LEU A 105 -8.25 -8.99 -6.32
CA LEU A 105 -7.60 -10.26 -6.01
C LEU A 105 -8.48 -11.14 -5.11
N ALA A 106 -8.97 -10.58 -4.00
CA ALA A 106 -9.75 -11.33 -3.03
C ALA A 106 -10.63 -10.42 -2.17
N HIS A 107 -11.77 -10.95 -1.74
CA HIS A 107 -12.65 -10.24 -0.82
C HIS A 107 -12.10 -10.23 0.60
N VAL A 108 -11.53 -11.36 1.04
CA VAL A 108 -11.03 -11.55 2.40
C VAL A 108 -9.74 -12.37 2.36
N VAL A 109 -8.73 -11.93 3.11
CA VAL A 109 -7.57 -12.73 3.47
C VAL A 109 -7.59 -12.96 4.98
N PRO A 110 -7.84 -14.19 5.46
CA PRO A 110 -7.92 -14.48 6.88
C PRO A 110 -6.60 -14.20 7.63
N ALA A 111 -6.69 -14.04 8.94
CA ALA A 111 -5.53 -13.94 9.83
C ALA A 111 -4.63 -15.19 9.72
N GLY A 112 -3.31 -14.98 9.72
CA GLY A 112 -2.30 -16.04 9.62
C GLY A 112 -2.25 -16.78 8.29
N LYS A 113 -2.96 -16.32 7.25
CA LYS A 113 -2.98 -16.99 5.94
C LYS A 113 -2.07 -16.33 4.92
N GLN A 114 -1.39 -17.18 4.16
CA GLN A 114 -0.66 -16.81 2.96
C GLN A 114 -1.44 -17.24 1.73
N VAL A 115 -1.62 -16.32 0.78
CA VAL A 115 -2.34 -16.54 -0.47
C VAL A 115 -1.45 -16.09 -1.63
N THR A 116 -1.53 -16.80 -2.74
CA THR A 116 -0.81 -16.49 -3.98
C THR A 116 -1.83 -16.17 -5.06
N PHE A 117 -1.62 -15.07 -5.77
CA PHE A 117 -2.47 -14.62 -6.86
C PHE A 117 -1.66 -14.51 -8.14
N THR A 118 -2.28 -14.87 -9.24
CA THR A 118 -1.76 -14.61 -10.58
C THR A 118 -2.23 -13.22 -11.01
N VAL A 119 -1.31 -12.33 -11.32
CA VAL A 119 -1.61 -10.95 -11.72
C VAL A 119 -1.13 -10.75 -13.15
N PRO A 120 -1.97 -10.23 -14.06
CA PRO A 120 -1.56 -9.98 -15.43
C PRO A 120 -0.49 -8.89 -15.50
N CYS A 121 0.51 -9.07 -16.36
CA CYS A 121 1.36 -7.98 -16.83
C CYS A 121 1.14 -7.80 -18.33
N GLU A 122 0.55 -6.67 -18.70
CA GLU A 122 0.40 -6.30 -20.10
C GLU A 122 1.78 -5.93 -20.66
N GLN A 123 2.20 -6.64 -21.71
CA GLN A 123 3.29 -6.21 -22.56
C GLN A 123 2.73 -5.16 -23.52
N HIS A 124 3.39 -4.01 -23.63
CA HIS A 124 3.03 -3.04 -24.66
C HIS A 124 3.64 -3.53 -25.97
N SER A 125 2.79 -3.78 -26.97
CA SER A 125 3.21 -4.22 -28.31
C SER A 125 4.13 -3.21 -29.01
N SER A 126 4.06 -1.94 -28.64
CA SER A 126 5.07 -0.95 -29.01
C SER A 126 6.19 -0.96 -27.96
N GLY A 127 7.34 -1.55 -28.33
CA GLY A 127 8.51 -1.77 -27.46
C GLY A 127 9.19 -0.53 -26.86
N SER A 128 8.51 0.61 -26.76
CA SER A 128 9.00 1.84 -26.12
C SER A 128 8.63 1.96 -24.63
N LEU A 129 7.61 1.22 -24.16
CA LEU A 129 7.17 1.27 -22.76
C LEU A 129 7.52 -0.03 -22.02
N PRO A 130 8.01 0.05 -20.77
CA PRO A 130 8.18 -1.15 -19.95
C PRO A 130 6.82 -1.84 -19.74
N PRO A 131 6.78 -3.18 -19.64
CA PRO A 131 5.54 -3.90 -19.38
C PRO A 131 4.91 -3.40 -18.07
N SER A 132 3.59 -3.27 -18.05
CA SER A 132 2.88 -2.85 -16.85
C SER A 132 3.04 -3.92 -15.77
N ARG A 133 3.52 -3.52 -14.59
CA ARG A 133 3.78 -4.43 -13.46
C ARG A 133 2.89 -4.06 -12.28
N PRO A 134 2.62 -5.00 -11.36
CA PRO A 134 2.01 -4.68 -10.09
C PRO A 134 2.96 -3.73 -9.34
N ALA A 135 2.53 -2.50 -9.08
CA ALA A 135 3.32 -1.49 -8.39
C ALA A 135 3.00 -1.46 -6.89
N ALA A 136 1.75 -1.73 -6.53
CA ALA A 136 1.30 -1.71 -5.15
C ALA A 136 0.14 -2.68 -4.91
N VAL A 137 -0.10 -3.00 -3.64
CA VAL A 137 -1.26 -3.76 -3.17
C VAL A 137 -2.10 -2.85 -2.29
N GLU A 138 -3.39 -2.78 -2.57
CA GLU A 138 -4.37 -2.08 -1.76
C GLU A 138 -5.22 -3.09 -0.99
N PHE A 139 -5.51 -2.81 0.28
CA PHE A 139 -6.43 -3.59 1.10
C PHE A 139 -7.11 -2.71 2.15
N ARG A 140 -8.16 -3.23 2.77
CA ARG A 140 -8.87 -2.62 3.90
C ARG A 140 -8.65 -3.44 5.17
N ASP A 141 -8.46 -2.75 6.28
CA ASP A 141 -8.53 -3.38 7.60
C ASP A 141 -9.99 -3.51 8.10
N VAL A 142 -10.17 -4.12 9.27
CA VAL A 142 -11.47 -4.29 9.95
C VAL A 142 -12.15 -2.94 10.23
N GLU A 143 -11.36 -1.87 10.39
CA GLU A 143 -11.86 -0.51 10.63
C GLU A 143 -12.16 0.25 9.33
N ARG A 144 -12.14 -0.44 8.18
CA ARG A 144 -12.35 0.11 6.83
C ARG A 144 -11.30 1.14 6.43
N THR A 145 -10.17 1.23 7.12
CA THR A 145 -9.05 2.06 6.68
C THR A 145 -8.39 1.38 5.49
N ILE A 146 -8.23 2.14 4.42
CA ILE A 146 -7.56 1.68 3.20
C ILE A 146 -6.04 1.87 3.36
N TRP A 147 -5.32 0.79 3.14
CA TRP A 147 -3.87 0.71 3.16
C TRP A 147 -3.34 0.38 1.76
N VAL A 148 -2.21 0.98 1.41
CA VAL A 148 -1.52 0.77 0.14
C VAL A 148 -0.08 0.37 0.46
N TYR A 149 0.28 -0.85 0.11
CA TYR A 149 1.63 -1.39 0.24
C TYR A 149 2.36 -1.23 -1.09
N ASP A 150 3.42 -0.43 -1.09
CA ASP A 150 4.30 -0.24 -2.24
C ASP A 150 5.21 -1.47 -2.40
N LEU A 151 5.12 -2.15 -3.53
CA LEU A 151 5.87 -3.38 -3.80
C LEU A 151 7.33 -3.10 -4.18
N GLU A 152 7.66 -1.91 -4.67
CA GLU A 152 9.05 -1.52 -5.01
C GLU A 152 9.79 -0.98 -3.79
N ALA A 153 9.14 -0.12 -3.02
CA ALA A 153 9.74 0.49 -1.83
C ALA A 153 9.61 -0.39 -0.56
N GLY A 154 8.68 -1.34 -0.54
CA GLY A 154 8.35 -2.13 0.65
C GLY A 154 7.71 -1.27 1.76
N THR A 155 7.04 -0.18 1.39
CA THR A 155 6.49 0.79 2.34
C THR A 155 4.96 0.78 2.38
N LEU A 156 4.41 0.84 3.60
CA LEU A 156 2.98 0.89 3.82
C LEU A 156 2.48 2.33 4.02
N HIS A 157 1.46 2.70 3.25
CA HIS A 157 0.82 4.01 3.27
C HIS A 157 -0.67 3.91 3.61
N ARG A 158 -1.15 4.82 4.46
CA ARG A 158 -2.59 4.99 4.69
C ARG A 158 -3.19 5.87 3.60
N ARG A 159 -4.19 5.37 2.88
CA ARG A 159 -4.93 6.15 1.88
C ARG A 159 -5.87 7.12 2.59
N ARG A 160 -5.56 8.43 2.54
CA ARG A 160 -6.51 9.48 2.94
C ARG A 160 -7.29 9.91 1.69
N GLU A 161 -8.61 9.87 1.74
CA GLU A 161 -9.53 10.15 0.61
C GLU A 161 -9.18 11.42 -0.18
N ARG A 162 -8.62 12.45 0.47
CA ARG A 162 -8.28 13.74 -0.15
C ARG A 162 -6.88 13.87 -0.79
N ARG A 163 -5.94 12.94 -0.59
CA ARG A 163 -4.52 13.09 -1.03
C ARG A 163 -4.02 12.11 -2.09
N VAL A 164 -4.91 11.30 -2.67
CA VAL A 164 -4.53 10.30 -3.69
C VAL A 164 -4.19 10.97 -5.02
N ARG A 165 -4.90 12.06 -5.39
CA ARG A 165 -4.59 12.85 -6.60
C ARG A 165 -3.22 13.53 -6.52
N SER A 166 -2.74 13.87 -5.33
CA SER A 166 -1.41 14.46 -5.11
C SER A 166 -0.31 13.40 -5.14
N TRP A 167 -0.60 12.18 -4.66
CA TRP A 167 0.37 11.09 -4.58
C TRP A 167 0.59 10.41 -5.94
N LEU A 168 -0.47 10.30 -6.76
CA LEU A 168 -0.34 9.90 -8.17
C LEU A 168 0.43 10.95 -9.01
N ARG A 169 0.37 12.24 -8.64
CA ARG A 169 1.26 13.28 -9.21
C ARG A 169 2.71 13.13 -8.75
N ILE A 170 2.96 12.64 -7.53
CA ILE A 170 4.32 12.34 -7.05
C ILE A 170 4.89 11.15 -7.82
N GLN A 171 4.09 10.14 -8.17
CA GLN A 171 4.52 9.11 -9.12
C GLN A 171 4.75 9.65 -10.53
N ARG A 172 3.94 10.62 -11.02
CA ARG A 172 4.21 11.34 -12.26
C ARG A 172 5.58 12.05 -12.23
N ARG A 173 5.98 12.59 -11.08
CA ARG A 173 7.29 13.19 -10.84
C ARG A 173 8.40 12.14 -10.73
N PHE A 174 8.15 11.00 -10.11
CA PHE A 174 9.10 9.88 -10.07
C PHE A 174 9.31 9.24 -11.45
N VAL A 175 8.27 9.13 -12.28
CA VAL A 175 8.39 8.61 -13.65
C VAL A 175 9.05 9.64 -14.59
N SER A 176 8.81 10.95 -14.39
CA SER A 176 9.46 12.00 -15.19
C SER A 176 10.89 12.33 -14.72
N GLU A 177 11.21 12.18 -13.43
CA GLU A 177 12.55 12.43 -12.89
C GLU A 177 13.42 11.16 -12.84
N PHE A 178 12.86 9.94 -12.74
CA PHE A 178 13.64 8.70 -12.56
C PHE A 178 13.90 7.83 -13.80
N GLY A 179 14.46 8.49 -14.81
CA GLY A 179 15.75 8.02 -15.36
C GLY A 179 16.92 8.15 -14.36
N TRP A 180 16.67 8.04 -13.04
CA TRP A 180 17.55 8.41 -11.92
C TRP A 180 17.71 7.27 -10.91
N LYS A 181 17.59 6.00 -11.33
CA LYS A 181 18.02 4.85 -10.51
C LYS A 181 19.51 4.88 -10.11
N ALA A 182 20.27 5.94 -10.39
CA ALA A 182 21.72 5.99 -10.22
C ALA A 182 22.28 6.70 -8.96
N PHE A 183 21.61 7.64 -8.27
CA PHE A 183 22.38 8.56 -7.39
C PHE A 183 21.86 8.98 -5.99
N ASN A 184 20.82 8.39 -5.40
CA ASN A 184 20.41 8.81 -4.04
C ASN A 184 21.02 7.98 -2.90
N LEU A 185 22.29 8.27 -2.57
CA LEU A 185 23.06 7.65 -1.48
C LEU A 185 22.49 7.91 -0.06
N ARG A 186 21.64 8.93 0.14
CA ARG A 186 21.03 9.20 1.46
C ARG A 186 19.86 8.28 1.80
N PHE A 187 19.22 7.65 0.81
CA PHE A 187 18.21 6.61 1.03
C PHE A 187 18.82 5.22 1.23
N ARG A 188 20.09 5.00 0.85
CA ARG A 188 20.81 3.74 1.14
C ARG A 188 21.03 3.47 2.64
N ARG A 189 20.92 4.47 3.52
CA ARG A 189 21.21 4.30 4.96
C ARG A 189 20.08 3.72 5.82
N ARG A 190 18.91 3.40 5.25
CA ARG A 190 17.85 2.66 5.98
C ARG A 190 17.21 1.55 5.16
N VAL A 191 17.94 1.01 4.19
CA VAL A 191 17.51 -0.18 3.47
C VAL A 191 18.36 -1.32 3.97
N ALA A 192 17.94 -1.91 5.10
CA ALA A 192 18.02 -3.34 5.17
C ALA A 192 17.06 -3.81 4.08
N LEU A 193 17.60 -4.37 2.98
CA LEU A 193 16.79 -5.25 2.13
C LEU A 193 16.05 -6.17 3.12
N PRO A 194 14.72 -6.33 3.03
CA PRO A 194 14.11 -7.43 3.74
C PRO A 194 14.77 -8.68 3.16
N LYS A 195 15.74 -9.23 3.90
CA LYS A 195 16.04 -10.65 3.82
C LYS A 195 14.68 -11.33 3.87
N ARG A 196 14.46 -12.34 3.02
CA ARG A 196 13.37 -13.30 3.22
C ARG A 196 13.24 -13.49 4.73
N PRO A 197 12.10 -13.19 5.36
CA PRO A 197 11.97 -13.47 6.77
C PRO A 197 12.10 -14.99 6.90
N ASP A 198 13.23 -15.44 7.44
CA ASP A 198 13.51 -16.85 7.70
C ASP A 198 12.59 -17.27 8.85
N TRP A 199 11.39 -17.73 8.50
CA TRP A 199 10.42 -18.29 9.46
C TRP A 199 10.67 -19.78 9.73
N ARG A 200 11.93 -20.24 9.62
CA ARG A 200 12.32 -21.58 10.13
C ARG A 200 12.60 -21.46 11.63
N GLY A 201 11.54 -21.52 12.41
CA GLY A 201 11.53 -21.90 13.83
C GLY A 201 10.66 -23.13 13.98
#